data_AF-A0A2S5G8W6-F1
#
_entry.id   AF-A0A2S5G8W6-F1
#
_cell.length_a   1.000
_cell.length_b   1.000
_cell.length_c   1.000
_cell.angle_alpha   90.00
_cell.angle_beta   90.00
_cell.angle_gamma   90.00
#
_symmetry.space_group_name_H-M   'P 1'
#
loop_
_entity.id
_entity.type
_entity.pdbx_description
1 polymer ?
#
loop_
_entity_poly.entity_id
_entity_poly.type
_entity_poly.pdbx_seq_one_letter_code
_entity_poly.pdbx_strand_id
1 'polypeptide(L)'
;MKKTKKFLVLGMMVALLAQPFGTQVSANAGVHSQPVLDKFEALDETVYTPATYRLASMEYQKVKELTDNPDATKEEINAAINALKQRIAELKVQNGSASLWQTYEDYFEIGNIYSGPGNLDPSTVRGALTNDHFNSLTAENHMKPDNLSYGNAGEEGKFNIFKGSNHVSDQLVREAQATGKTVHGHVLVWHGQSPNWVNGGTGGNYTRAQAKKNMEHYIKTAVEHFDTNYPGVVTSWDVVNEAFVDGVDTISEGANWKDYLRESNQSAWFKSYSNGMKAGEDPSDFIYDAFVFARKYTDAKLFYNDFNMYQDGKSKLVAMMAKELNARYKKEYPNDPRQLIEGVGMQSHNYIMDTPPSSVERGILNLLSAGVDLIISELDLFAWFPWNGEPTGGSLAGYKDLRDRGIEDIIASNGTEEQRNYWINRGITNGSEIEVVQAEVYAEYFRIYKNYAASIDRVTFWGLNDIQSWRRGHNPLMFNSDFSPKDAFFAVSDPEGYLGVDAYYVKPVPAPKVAETILSYNNLKPSYKNGKKGGNFISEVAKEMGPKNVFQNEQKSIKTGKIEESNPAYRKAVYEYLKSHPGMEGQVVIMPPDTFFETSKK
;
A
#
# COMPACT_ATOMS: atom_id res chain seq x y z
N MET A 1 -75.13 31.84 29.17
CA MET A 1 -75.57 32.62 27.97
C MET A 1 -75.35 31.73 26.74
N LYS A 2 -76.30 31.55 25.80
CA LYS A 2 -76.65 32.45 24.65
C LYS A 2 -75.39 32.89 23.86
N LYS A 3 -75.26 32.70 22.53
CA LYS A 3 -76.18 32.07 21.53
C LYS A 3 -75.54 31.88 20.13
N THR A 4 -76.26 31.15 19.26
CA THR A 4 -76.13 30.91 17.78
C THR A 4 -75.16 29.78 17.37
N LYS A 5 -75.24 29.11 16.20
CA LYS A 5 -76.23 28.87 15.08
C LYS A 5 -75.67 27.69 14.23
N LYS A 6 -76.38 26.89 13.40
CA LYS A 6 -77.77 26.37 13.36
C LYS A 6 -77.83 25.14 12.41
N PHE A 7 -78.32 24.00 12.90
CA PHE A 7 -78.99 22.86 12.22
C PHE A 7 -79.17 22.84 10.67
N LEU A 8 -78.97 21.66 10.07
CA LEU A 8 -79.83 20.97 9.06
C LEU A 8 -80.28 21.70 7.77
N VAL A 9 -80.03 21.06 6.62
CA VAL A 9 -81.00 20.42 5.67
C VAL A 9 -80.28 20.13 4.34
N LEU A 10 -80.25 18.86 3.89
CA LEU A 10 -80.83 18.41 2.61
C LEU A 10 -80.77 16.88 2.51
N GLY A 11 -81.86 16.26 2.07
CA GLY A 11 -81.86 14.88 1.62
C GLY A 11 -82.60 14.80 0.28
N MET A 12 -81.97 14.21 -0.73
CA MET A 12 -82.66 13.73 -1.92
C MET A 12 -81.85 12.58 -2.56
N MET A 13 -82.27 11.37 -2.17
CA MET A 13 -82.47 10.17 -2.98
C MET A 13 -81.59 9.85 -4.22
N VAL A 14 -81.02 8.64 -4.13
CA VAL A 14 -81.04 7.56 -5.15
C VAL A 14 -80.22 7.76 -6.43
N ALA A 15 -79.09 7.04 -6.47
CA ALA A 15 -78.92 5.95 -7.43
C ALA A 15 -78.01 4.86 -6.84
N LEU A 16 -78.48 3.61 -6.75
CA LEU A 16 -77.57 2.47 -6.70
C LEU A 16 -76.89 2.38 -8.07
N LEU A 17 -75.56 2.48 -8.10
CA LEU A 17 -74.77 1.81 -9.10
C LEU A 17 -73.82 0.85 -8.38
N ALA A 18 -74.17 -0.43 -8.43
CA ALA A 18 -73.23 -1.48 -8.07
C ALA A 18 -72.05 -1.40 -9.05
N GLN A 19 -70.88 -1.01 -8.55
CA GLN A 19 -69.64 -1.42 -9.19
C GLN A 19 -69.27 -2.80 -8.66
N PRO A 20 -68.76 -3.70 -9.52
CA PRO A 20 -68.55 -5.08 -9.14
C PRO A 20 -67.44 -5.18 -8.09
N PHE A 21 -67.46 -6.27 -7.31
CA PHE A 21 -66.22 -6.87 -6.82
C PHE A 21 -65.41 -7.31 -8.05
N GLY A 22 -64.71 -6.36 -8.66
CA GLY A 22 -63.62 -6.66 -9.55
C GLY A 22 -62.58 -7.37 -8.72
N THR A 23 -62.35 -8.65 -9.00
CA THR A 23 -61.07 -9.28 -8.66
C THR A 23 -59.99 -8.34 -9.17
N GLN A 24 -59.20 -7.75 -8.27
CA GLN A 24 -57.91 -7.20 -8.64
C GLN A 24 -57.11 -8.39 -9.18
N VAL A 25 -57.09 -8.52 -10.50
CA VAL A 25 -56.07 -9.30 -11.18
C VAL A 25 -54.77 -8.64 -10.75
N SER A 26 -53.95 -9.36 -9.98
CA SER A 26 -52.68 -8.86 -9.48
C SER A 26 -51.92 -8.17 -10.60
N ALA A 27 -51.46 -6.93 -10.35
CA ALA A 27 -50.65 -6.19 -11.32
C ALA A 27 -49.41 -6.99 -11.75
N ASN A 28 -48.98 -7.95 -10.92
CA ASN A 28 -47.79 -8.78 -11.09
C ASN A 28 -48.06 -9.98 -12.05
N ALA A 29 -49.30 -10.15 -12.54
CA ALA A 29 -49.66 -11.19 -13.51
C ALA A 29 -48.84 -11.07 -14.82
N GLY A 30 -47.88 -11.97 -14.99
CA GLY A 30 -46.98 -12.04 -16.15
C GLY A 30 -45.54 -11.59 -15.89
N VAL A 31 -45.15 -11.25 -14.66
CA VAL A 31 -43.74 -11.01 -14.31
C VAL A 31 -43.08 -12.33 -13.90
N HIS A 32 -41.99 -12.71 -14.57
CA HIS A 32 -41.26 -13.96 -14.33
C HIS A 32 -40.03 -13.72 -13.45
N SER A 33 -40.24 -13.40 -12.17
CA SER A 33 -39.16 -13.22 -11.17
C SER A 33 -38.54 -14.54 -10.71
N GLN A 34 -39.33 -15.61 -10.58
CA GLN A 34 -38.87 -16.88 -10.01
C GLN A 34 -37.54 -17.41 -10.57
N PRO A 35 -37.27 -17.43 -11.89
CA PRO A 35 -36.01 -17.98 -12.42
C PRO A 35 -34.74 -17.22 -12.03
N VAL A 36 -34.82 -15.94 -11.63
CA VAL A 36 -33.66 -15.21 -11.08
C VAL A 36 -33.55 -15.40 -9.57
N LEU A 37 -34.68 -15.54 -8.86
CA LEU A 37 -34.69 -15.88 -7.44
C LEU A 37 -34.10 -17.28 -7.21
N ASP A 38 -34.56 -18.29 -7.95
CA ASP A 38 -34.03 -19.66 -7.94
C ASP A 38 -32.51 -19.68 -8.22
N LYS A 39 -32.04 -18.82 -9.15
CA LYS A 39 -30.62 -18.71 -9.49
C LYS A 39 -29.80 -18.13 -8.33
N PHE A 40 -30.34 -17.18 -7.57
CA PHE A 40 -29.68 -16.62 -6.40
C PHE A 40 -29.71 -17.60 -5.22
N GLU A 41 -30.85 -18.27 -4.99
CA GLU A 41 -31.03 -19.26 -3.90
C GLU A 41 -30.17 -20.52 -4.08
N ALA A 42 -29.67 -20.78 -5.29
CA ALA A 42 -28.72 -21.85 -5.60
C ALA A 42 -27.24 -21.46 -5.41
N LEU A 43 -26.93 -20.22 -5.00
CA LEU A 43 -25.57 -19.77 -4.72
C LEU A 43 -25.13 -20.19 -3.31
N ASP A 44 -23.83 -20.45 -3.16
CA ASP A 44 -23.17 -20.65 -1.87
C ASP A 44 -22.41 -19.38 -1.50
N GLU A 45 -22.77 -18.75 -0.38
CA GLU A 45 -22.13 -17.50 0.07
C GLU A 45 -20.64 -17.65 0.37
N THR A 46 -20.18 -18.86 0.69
CA THR A 46 -18.77 -19.15 0.98
C THR A 46 -17.90 -19.18 -0.28
N VAL A 47 -18.50 -19.24 -1.47
CA VAL A 47 -17.80 -19.23 -2.76
C VAL A 47 -17.53 -17.80 -3.25
N TYR A 48 -18.30 -16.81 -2.83
CA TYR A 48 -18.27 -15.46 -3.40
C TYR A 48 -17.75 -14.40 -2.42
N THR A 49 -17.13 -13.34 -2.94
CA THR A 49 -16.53 -12.31 -2.08
C THR A 49 -17.62 -11.56 -1.29
N PRO A 50 -17.38 -11.21 -0.01
CA PRO A 50 -18.41 -10.71 0.88
C PRO A 50 -19.19 -9.49 0.35
N ALA A 51 -18.54 -8.54 -0.31
CA ALA A 51 -19.19 -7.34 -0.82
C ALA A 51 -20.06 -7.63 -2.05
N THR A 52 -19.54 -8.37 -3.04
CA THR A 52 -20.32 -8.69 -4.26
C THR A 52 -21.52 -9.58 -3.94
N TYR A 53 -21.38 -10.54 -3.02
CA TYR A 53 -22.49 -11.37 -2.55
C TYR A 53 -23.55 -10.56 -1.78
N ARG A 54 -23.14 -9.65 -0.88
CA ARG A 54 -24.09 -8.74 -0.19
C ARG A 54 -24.88 -7.88 -1.17
N LEU A 55 -24.23 -7.33 -2.20
CA LEU A 55 -24.91 -6.50 -3.22
C LEU A 55 -25.94 -7.31 -4.02
N ALA A 56 -25.64 -8.56 -4.37
CA ALA A 56 -26.62 -9.47 -4.98
C ALA A 56 -27.76 -9.82 -4.02
N SER A 57 -27.48 -10.04 -2.74
CA SER A 57 -28.47 -10.32 -1.70
C SER A 57 -29.44 -9.13 -1.48
N MET A 58 -28.95 -7.89 -1.51
CA MET A 58 -29.77 -6.69 -1.42
C MET A 58 -30.79 -6.59 -2.56
N GLU A 59 -30.35 -6.79 -3.82
CA GLU A 59 -31.27 -6.80 -4.97
C GLU A 59 -32.21 -8.03 -4.95
N TYR A 60 -31.79 -9.17 -4.39
CA TYR A 60 -32.66 -10.34 -4.18
C TYR A 60 -33.83 -10.04 -3.23
N GLN A 61 -33.57 -9.41 -2.08
CA GLN A 61 -34.65 -9.01 -1.16
C GLN A 61 -35.58 -7.98 -1.81
N LYS A 62 -35.04 -7.00 -2.51
CA LYS A 62 -35.83 -5.99 -3.25
C LYS A 62 -36.72 -6.58 -4.34
N VAL A 63 -36.27 -7.61 -5.07
CA VAL A 63 -37.14 -8.34 -6.01
C VAL A 63 -38.29 -9.03 -5.29
N LYS A 64 -38.05 -9.61 -4.10
CA LYS A 64 -39.12 -10.25 -3.31
C LYS A 64 -40.12 -9.24 -2.77
N GLU A 65 -39.64 -8.18 -2.10
CA GLU A 65 -40.47 -7.10 -1.59
C GLU A 65 -41.36 -6.48 -2.67
N LEU A 66 -40.83 -6.23 -3.87
CA LEU A 66 -41.60 -5.73 -5.00
C LEU A 66 -42.55 -6.78 -5.61
N THR A 67 -42.20 -8.07 -5.59
CA THR A 67 -43.08 -9.15 -6.09
C THR A 67 -44.26 -9.39 -5.15
N ASP A 68 -44.06 -9.24 -3.83
CA ASP A 68 -45.08 -9.41 -2.80
C ASP A 68 -45.94 -8.14 -2.61
N ASN A 69 -45.45 -6.97 -3.05
CA ASN A 69 -46.20 -5.71 -3.02
C ASN A 69 -47.29 -5.66 -4.11
N PRO A 70 -48.59 -5.54 -3.76
CA PRO A 70 -49.68 -5.45 -4.73
C PRO A 70 -49.72 -4.12 -5.49
N ASP A 71 -49.06 -3.07 -4.98
CA ASP A 71 -49.03 -1.73 -5.58
C ASP A 71 -47.79 -1.51 -6.49
N ALA A 72 -46.86 -2.47 -6.55
CA ALA A 72 -45.67 -2.37 -7.39
C ALA A 72 -46.02 -2.48 -8.88
N THR A 73 -45.36 -1.67 -9.71
CA THR A 73 -45.51 -1.72 -11.17
C THR A 73 -44.68 -2.84 -11.79
N LYS A 74 -45.08 -3.30 -12.98
CA LYS A 74 -44.30 -4.30 -13.74
C LYS A 74 -42.92 -3.77 -14.10
N GLU A 75 -42.83 -2.47 -14.34
CA GLU A 75 -41.60 -1.74 -14.67
C GLU A 75 -40.62 -1.76 -13.49
N GLU A 76 -41.08 -1.51 -12.27
CA GLU A 76 -40.26 -1.58 -11.04
C GLU A 76 -39.76 -3.00 -10.77
N ILE A 77 -40.64 -4.01 -10.85
CA ILE A 77 -40.24 -5.41 -10.61
C ILE A 77 -39.25 -5.86 -11.70
N ASN A 78 -39.47 -5.51 -12.98
CA ASN A 78 -38.53 -5.83 -14.06
C ASN A 78 -37.18 -5.10 -13.90
N ALA A 79 -37.16 -3.86 -13.40
CA ALA A 79 -35.94 -3.13 -13.11
C ALA A 79 -35.13 -3.83 -11.99
N ALA A 80 -35.78 -4.23 -10.89
CA ALA A 80 -35.14 -4.98 -9.82
C ALA A 80 -34.65 -6.37 -10.28
N ILE A 81 -35.43 -7.09 -11.10
CA ILE A 81 -35.01 -8.36 -11.72
C ILE A 81 -33.73 -8.17 -12.55
N ASN A 82 -33.63 -7.09 -13.31
CA ASN A 82 -32.46 -6.81 -14.13
C ASN A 82 -31.24 -6.39 -13.29
N ALA A 83 -31.44 -5.61 -12.23
CA ALA A 83 -30.39 -5.28 -11.26
C ALA A 83 -29.86 -6.56 -10.56
N LEU A 84 -30.73 -7.45 -10.11
CA LEU A 84 -30.34 -8.75 -9.54
C LEU A 84 -29.57 -9.62 -10.56
N LYS A 85 -30.03 -9.72 -11.81
CA LYS A 85 -29.30 -10.44 -12.87
C LYS A 85 -27.89 -9.86 -13.09
N GLN A 86 -27.77 -8.54 -13.06
CA GLN A 86 -26.49 -7.85 -13.17
C GLN A 86 -25.59 -8.18 -11.96
N ARG A 87 -26.08 -8.03 -10.72
CA ARG A 87 -25.29 -8.38 -9.52
C ARG A 87 -24.85 -9.83 -9.48
N ILE A 88 -25.70 -10.78 -9.90
CA ILE A 88 -25.32 -12.20 -10.03
C ILE A 88 -24.22 -12.41 -11.09
N ALA A 89 -24.15 -11.56 -12.13
CA ALA A 89 -23.09 -11.61 -13.13
C ALA A 89 -21.80 -10.87 -12.69
N GLU A 90 -21.90 -9.95 -11.72
CA GLU A 90 -20.79 -9.20 -11.11
C GLU A 90 -20.16 -9.92 -9.89
N LEU A 91 -20.70 -11.07 -9.47
CA LEU A 91 -20.17 -11.87 -8.36
C LEU A 91 -18.71 -12.28 -8.62
N LYS A 92 -17.82 -11.89 -7.70
CA LYS A 92 -16.41 -12.31 -7.70
C LYS A 92 -16.25 -13.53 -6.79
N VAL A 93 -15.41 -14.48 -7.16
CA VAL A 93 -15.15 -15.72 -6.39
C VAL A 93 -14.07 -15.46 -5.34
N GLN A 94 -14.17 -16.09 -4.17
CA GLN A 94 -13.10 -16.13 -3.16
C GLN A 94 -11.93 -16.99 -3.67
N ASN A 95 -11.07 -16.40 -4.49
CA ASN A 95 -9.80 -16.99 -4.90
C ASN A 95 -8.64 -16.50 -4.03
N GLY A 96 -7.58 -17.30 -3.94
CA GLY A 96 -6.35 -16.95 -3.24
C GLY A 96 -5.81 -18.07 -2.35
N SER A 97 -4.60 -17.87 -1.83
CA SER A 97 -4.02 -18.73 -0.78
C SER A 97 -4.71 -18.48 0.56
N ALA A 98 -4.66 -19.48 1.45
CA ALA A 98 -4.98 -19.27 2.86
C ALA A 98 -3.98 -18.34 3.59
N SER A 99 -2.83 -18.03 2.98
CA SER A 99 -1.76 -17.19 3.53
C SER A 99 -1.23 -16.19 2.50
N LEU A 100 -1.21 -14.89 2.84
CA LEU A 100 -0.73 -13.85 1.93
C LEU A 100 0.79 -13.96 1.68
N TRP A 101 1.60 -14.18 2.73
CA TRP A 101 3.04 -14.33 2.54
C TRP A 101 3.41 -15.50 1.62
N GLN A 102 2.61 -16.58 1.61
CA GLN A 102 2.79 -17.70 0.67
C GLN A 102 2.42 -17.32 -0.77
N THR A 103 1.35 -16.55 -1.00
CA THR A 103 1.03 -16.01 -2.34
C THR A 103 2.21 -15.21 -2.93
N TYR A 104 2.95 -14.51 -2.07
CA TYR A 104 4.00 -13.58 -2.46
C TYR A 104 5.43 -14.07 -2.21
N GLU A 105 5.64 -15.34 -1.83
CA GLU A 105 6.96 -15.83 -1.39
C GLU A 105 8.06 -15.71 -2.45
N ASP A 106 7.73 -15.90 -3.73
CA ASP A 106 8.64 -15.69 -4.86
C ASP A 106 8.84 -14.20 -5.23
N TYR A 107 8.03 -13.29 -4.67
CA TYR A 107 7.99 -11.87 -5.05
C TYR A 107 8.64 -10.97 -3.99
N PHE A 108 8.11 -10.96 -2.77
CA PHE A 108 8.52 -10.07 -1.67
C PHE A 108 7.95 -10.52 -0.32
N GLU A 109 8.54 -10.05 0.78
CA GLU A 109 7.96 -10.23 2.12
C GLU A 109 6.60 -9.53 2.24
N ILE A 110 5.70 -10.12 3.04
CA ILE A 110 4.39 -9.54 3.38
C ILE A 110 4.39 -9.20 4.87
N GLY A 111 4.27 -7.91 5.18
CA GLY A 111 4.42 -7.40 6.54
C GLY A 111 3.14 -6.85 7.17
N ASN A 112 3.11 -6.81 8.51
CA ASN A 112 2.12 -6.05 9.28
C ASN A 112 2.78 -5.32 10.47
N ILE A 113 2.03 -4.49 11.18
CA ILE A 113 2.52 -3.78 12.37
C ILE A 113 2.41 -4.60 13.65
N TYR A 114 3.35 -4.34 14.56
CA TYR A 114 3.32 -4.79 15.93
C TYR A 114 3.09 -3.60 16.86
N SER A 115 1.90 -3.54 17.44
CA SER A 115 1.45 -2.47 18.35
C SER A 115 1.67 -2.82 19.83
N GLY A 116 1.85 -4.10 20.17
CA GLY A 116 2.11 -4.52 21.54
C GLY A 116 1.94 -6.03 21.80
N PRO A 117 2.17 -6.48 23.05
CA PRO A 117 2.08 -7.88 23.43
C PRO A 117 0.74 -8.52 23.03
N GLY A 118 0.78 -9.77 22.57
CA GLY A 118 -0.38 -10.47 22.03
C GLY A 118 -0.66 -10.21 20.54
N ASN A 119 0.14 -9.39 19.86
CA ASN A 119 0.12 -9.26 18.38
C ASN A 119 0.32 -10.61 17.66
N LEU A 120 1.05 -11.54 18.27
CA LEU A 120 1.37 -12.86 17.72
C LEU A 120 0.82 -14.01 18.59
N ASP A 121 -0.12 -13.75 19.51
CA ASP A 121 -0.73 -14.79 20.34
C ASP A 121 -1.74 -15.61 19.51
N PRO A 122 -1.44 -16.88 19.16
CA PRO A 122 -2.28 -17.69 18.28
C PRO A 122 -3.60 -18.12 18.93
N SER A 123 -3.80 -17.88 20.23
CA SER A 123 -5.11 -18.08 20.88
C SER A 123 -6.12 -16.97 20.57
N THR A 124 -5.67 -15.87 19.96
CA THR A 124 -6.51 -14.73 19.55
C THR A 124 -6.70 -14.70 18.04
N VAL A 125 -7.86 -14.23 17.57
CA VAL A 125 -8.12 -14.07 16.11
C VAL A 125 -7.08 -13.16 15.46
N ARG A 126 -6.70 -12.07 16.14
CA ARG A 126 -5.66 -11.13 15.71
C ARG A 126 -4.31 -11.82 15.52
N GLY A 127 -3.86 -12.58 16.53
CA GLY A 127 -2.57 -13.25 16.49
C GLY A 127 -2.54 -14.46 15.56
N ALA A 128 -3.65 -15.17 15.38
CA ALA A 128 -3.79 -16.19 14.32
C ALA A 128 -3.60 -15.55 12.93
N LEU A 129 -4.44 -14.56 12.57
CA LEU A 129 -4.33 -13.85 11.28
C LEU A 129 -2.94 -13.23 11.06
N THR A 130 -2.33 -12.65 12.11
CA THR A 130 -0.98 -12.05 12.00
C THR A 130 0.09 -13.13 11.75
N ASN A 131 -0.02 -14.30 12.40
CA ASN A 131 0.90 -15.40 12.18
C ASN A 131 0.72 -16.07 10.81
N ASP A 132 -0.53 -16.26 10.39
CA ASP A 132 -0.90 -17.00 9.19
C ASP A 132 -0.58 -16.23 7.91
N HIS A 133 -0.86 -14.92 7.86
CA HIS A 133 -0.76 -14.14 6.62
C HIS A 133 0.56 -13.35 6.44
N PHE A 134 1.34 -13.06 7.49
CA PHE A 134 2.48 -12.13 7.38
C PHE A 134 3.81 -12.76 7.85
N ASN A 135 4.91 -12.51 7.13
CA ASN A 135 6.25 -13.01 7.45
C ASN A 135 7.27 -11.91 7.86
N SER A 136 6.91 -10.63 7.76
CA SER A 136 7.68 -9.50 8.31
C SER A 136 6.85 -8.68 9.31
N LEU A 137 7.52 -7.98 10.23
CA LEU A 137 6.88 -7.12 11.23
C LEU A 137 7.58 -5.76 11.36
N THR A 138 6.81 -4.70 11.56
CA THR A 138 7.33 -3.35 11.91
C THR A 138 6.76 -2.91 13.25
N ALA A 139 7.56 -2.36 14.16
CA ALA A 139 7.01 -1.76 15.38
C ALA A 139 6.27 -0.45 15.05
N GLU A 140 4.97 -0.37 15.33
CA GLU A 140 4.17 0.84 15.04
C GLU A 140 4.70 2.08 15.78
N ASN A 141 5.18 1.86 17.01
CA ASN A 141 5.73 2.92 17.87
C ASN A 141 6.95 2.49 18.69
N HIS A 142 7.07 1.21 19.07
CA HIS A 142 8.03 0.75 20.08
C HIS A 142 9.51 0.75 19.65
N MET A 143 9.82 1.08 18.39
CA MET A 143 11.19 1.31 17.90
C MET A 143 11.47 2.77 17.52
N LYS A 144 10.52 3.69 17.75
CA LYS A 144 10.72 5.13 17.57
C LYS A 144 11.64 5.71 18.66
N PRO A 145 12.36 6.82 18.40
CA PRO A 145 13.42 7.27 19.31
C PRO A 145 12.97 7.68 20.71
N ASP A 146 11.73 8.17 20.86
CA ASP A 146 11.09 8.52 22.15
C ASP A 146 10.68 7.29 22.99
N ASN A 147 10.50 6.14 22.35
CA ASN A 147 10.24 4.86 23.01
C ASN A 147 11.56 4.20 23.39
N LEU A 148 12.55 4.16 22.47
CA LEU A 148 13.86 3.55 22.73
C LEU A 148 14.72 4.35 23.73
N SER A 149 14.55 5.67 23.83
CA SER A 149 15.35 6.53 24.70
C SER A 149 14.60 7.76 25.21
N TYR A 150 15.11 8.38 26.28
CA TYR A 150 14.55 9.59 26.89
C TYR A 150 15.65 10.49 27.48
N GLY A 151 15.33 11.78 27.65
CA GLY A 151 16.24 12.81 28.18
C GLY A 151 15.98 14.19 27.59
N ASN A 152 16.40 15.25 28.29
CA ASN A 152 16.22 16.63 27.85
C ASN A 152 17.41 17.15 27.04
N ALA A 153 17.20 18.26 26.33
CA ALA A 153 18.29 18.96 25.65
C ALA A 153 19.33 19.46 26.67
N GLY A 154 20.61 19.14 26.44
CA GLY A 154 21.74 19.48 27.30
C GLY A 154 22.13 18.37 28.29
N GLU A 155 21.36 17.30 28.36
CA GLU A 155 21.63 16.13 29.21
C GLU A 155 22.14 14.94 28.38
N GLU A 156 22.80 13.98 29.04
CA GLU A 156 23.10 12.68 28.45
C GLU A 156 21.84 11.81 28.43
N GLY A 157 21.57 11.18 27.29
CA GLY A 157 20.40 10.33 27.08
C GLY A 157 20.40 9.06 27.92
N LYS A 158 19.21 8.52 28.15
CA LYS A 158 19.00 7.21 28.78
C LYS A 158 18.19 6.33 27.86
N PHE A 159 18.54 5.04 27.80
CA PHE A 159 17.87 4.06 26.94
C PHE A 159 16.93 3.17 27.76
N ASN A 160 15.78 2.85 27.18
CA ASN A 160 14.83 1.89 27.71
C ASN A 160 15.12 0.45 27.25
N ILE A 161 15.92 0.31 26.19
CA ILE A 161 16.43 -0.95 25.65
C ILE A 161 17.80 -1.31 26.24
N PHE A 162 17.94 -2.54 26.69
CA PHE A 162 19.18 -3.13 27.20
C PHE A 162 19.04 -4.65 27.23
N LYS A 163 20.16 -5.39 27.30
CA LYS A 163 20.14 -6.86 27.34
C LYS A 163 19.29 -7.38 28.51
N GLY A 164 18.21 -8.09 28.19
CA GLY A 164 17.27 -8.63 29.17
C GLY A 164 16.19 -7.64 29.65
N SER A 165 16.00 -6.51 28.95
CA SER A 165 14.84 -5.65 29.20
C SER A 165 13.53 -6.32 28.78
N ASN A 166 12.42 -5.86 29.37
CA ASN A 166 11.06 -6.22 28.95
C ASN A 166 10.44 -5.15 28.03
N HIS A 167 11.24 -4.28 27.42
CA HIS A 167 10.74 -3.26 26.49
C HIS A 167 10.01 -3.91 25.32
N VAL A 168 8.94 -3.27 24.81
CA VAL A 168 8.03 -3.93 23.85
C VAL A 168 8.73 -4.27 22.52
N SER A 169 9.75 -3.50 22.12
CA SER A 169 10.59 -3.87 20.97
C SER A 169 11.46 -5.13 21.22
N ASP A 170 11.97 -5.35 22.44
CA ASP A 170 12.61 -6.62 22.80
C ASP A 170 11.63 -7.81 22.80
N GLN A 171 10.34 -7.56 23.05
CA GLN A 171 9.28 -8.56 22.95
C GLN A 171 8.98 -8.89 21.48
N LEU A 172 8.73 -7.87 20.64
CA LEU A 172 8.55 -8.00 19.19
C LEU A 172 9.67 -8.83 18.56
N VAL A 173 10.93 -8.42 18.73
CA VAL A 173 12.04 -9.05 18.00
C VAL A 173 12.25 -10.50 18.48
N ARG A 174 12.00 -10.77 19.76
CA ARG A 174 12.03 -12.14 20.31
C ARG A 174 10.88 -13.02 19.78
N GLU A 175 9.67 -12.50 19.68
CA GLU A 175 8.51 -13.24 19.15
C GLU A 175 8.64 -13.47 17.63
N ALA A 176 9.17 -12.48 16.90
CA ALA A 176 9.51 -12.61 15.48
C ALA A 176 10.56 -13.71 15.28
N GLN A 177 11.65 -13.71 16.06
CA GLN A 177 12.67 -14.76 16.05
C GLN A 177 12.09 -16.15 16.35
N ALA A 178 11.19 -16.25 17.32
CA ALA A 178 10.54 -17.51 17.70
C ALA A 178 9.55 -18.04 16.64
N THR A 179 9.02 -17.15 15.78
CA THR A 179 8.06 -17.48 14.72
C THR A 179 8.66 -17.48 13.31
N GLY A 180 9.98 -17.28 13.19
CA GLY A 180 10.69 -17.24 11.90
C GLY A 180 10.38 -16.01 11.05
N LYS A 181 9.88 -14.93 11.66
CA LYS A 181 9.51 -13.67 10.99
C LYS A 181 10.66 -12.66 11.05
N THR A 182 10.79 -11.84 10.02
CA THR A 182 11.75 -10.74 9.98
C THR A 182 11.19 -9.48 10.65
N VAL A 183 12.08 -8.59 11.08
CA VAL A 183 11.71 -7.28 11.65
C VAL A 183 12.32 -6.16 10.84
N HIS A 184 11.51 -5.15 10.58
CA HIS A 184 11.93 -3.86 10.09
C HIS A 184 12.03 -2.86 11.24
N GLY A 185 13.21 -2.29 11.43
CA GLY A 185 13.46 -1.28 12.44
C GLY A 185 12.98 0.09 11.97
N HIS A 186 11.94 0.62 12.63
CA HIS A 186 11.35 1.93 12.34
C HIS A 186 11.29 2.74 13.64
N VAL A 187 12.07 3.82 13.84
CA VAL A 187 12.98 4.52 12.91
C VAL A 187 14.14 5.11 13.74
N LEU A 188 15.33 5.25 13.14
CA LEU A 188 16.50 5.82 13.83
C LEU A 188 16.48 7.36 13.92
N VAL A 189 16.19 8.08 12.83
CA VAL A 189 16.20 9.55 12.77
C VAL A 189 14.89 10.05 12.17
N TRP A 190 14.09 10.75 12.97
CA TRP A 190 12.85 11.39 12.52
C TRP A 190 12.75 12.81 13.07
N HIS A 191 11.95 13.65 12.42
CA HIS A 191 11.63 14.99 12.91
C HIS A 191 10.53 14.94 14.01
N GLY A 192 9.63 13.94 13.93
CA GLY A 192 8.68 13.58 14.99
C GLY A 192 9.25 12.61 16.03
N GLN A 193 8.46 12.37 17.09
CA GLN A 193 8.67 11.32 18.12
C GLN A 193 10.13 11.07 18.55
N SER A 194 10.88 12.15 18.77
CA SER A 194 12.31 12.11 19.07
C SER A 194 12.62 12.89 20.35
N PRO A 195 13.38 12.32 21.30
CA PRO A 195 13.62 12.97 22.58
C PRO A 195 14.68 14.06 22.44
N ASN A 196 14.44 15.17 23.15
CA ASN A 196 15.22 16.41 23.00
C ASN A 196 16.72 16.24 23.28
N TRP A 197 17.15 15.22 24.03
CA TRP A 197 18.58 14.96 24.26
C TRP A 197 19.36 14.68 22.97
N VAL A 198 18.74 14.07 21.94
CA VAL A 198 19.47 13.67 20.72
C VAL A 198 19.71 14.86 19.79
N ASN A 199 18.65 15.60 19.47
CA ASN A 199 18.66 16.64 18.43
C ASN A 199 18.47 18.07 18.95
N GLY A 200 18.29 18.25 20.26
CA GLY A 200 18.03 19.52 20.93
C GLY A 200 16.55 19.90 21.02
N GLY A 201 15.67 19.26 20.25
CA GLY A 201 14.27 19.68 20.07
C GLY A 201 14.12 21.04 19.38
N THR A 202 12.89 21.44 19.10
CA THR A 202 12.60 22.73 18.44
C THR A 202 12.99 23.94 19.31
N GLY A 203 12.96 23.79 20.65
CA GLY A 203 13.38 24.82 21.60
C GLY A 203 14.88 24.89 21.90
N GLY A 204 15.66 23.85 21.60
CA GLY A 204 17.09 23.80 21.93
C GLY A 204 17.99 24.51 20.92
N ASN A 205 19.22 24.81 21.35
CA ASN A 205 20.25 25.50 20.57
C ASN A 205 21.52 24.63 20.42
N TYR A 206 21.35 23.35 20.13
CA TYR A 206 22.48 22.45 19.85
C TYR A 206 23.30 22.95 18.67
N THR A 207 24.61 22.69 18.71
CA THR A 207 25.47 22.84 17.54
C THR A 207 25.43 21.57 16.70
N ARG A 208 25.78 21.69 15.43
CA ARG A 208 25.99 20.58 14.49
C ARG A 208 26.85 19.47 15.09
N ALA A 209 27.97 19.83 15.71
CA ALA A 209 28.88 18.88 16.34
C ALA A 209 28.24 18.13 17.53
N GLN A 210 27.41 18.80 18.34
CA GLN A 210 26.72 18.15 19.46
C GLN A 210 25.61 17.21 18.97
N ALA A 211 24.77 17.67 18.03
CA ALA A 211 23.72 16.85 17.44
C ALA A 211 24.29 15.63 16.70
N LYS A 212 25.39 15.81 15.94
CA LYS A 212 26.11 14.72 15.26
C LYS A 212 26.66 13.68 16.24
N LYS A 213 27.29 14.10 17.34
CA LYS A 213 27.79 13.19 18.40
C LYS A 213 26.64 12.39 19.03
N ASN A 214 25.53 13.06 19.35
CA ASN A 214 24.39 12.41 20.00
C ASN A 214 23.65 11.47 19.04
N MET A 215 23.56 11.82 17.76
CA MET A 215 23.06 10.95 16.69
C MET A 215 23.90 9.67 16.57
N GLU A 216 25.24 9.78 16.48
CA GLU A 216 26.10 8.60 16.42
C GLU A 216 25.92 7.70 17.64
N HIS A 217 25.86 8.29 18.84
CA HIS A 217 25.64 7.53 20.08
C HIS A 217 24.28 6.83 20.11
N TYR A 218 23.20 7.52 19.72
CA TYR A 218 21.86 6.95 19.64
C TYR A 218 21.79 5.81 18.62
N ILE A 219 22.21 6.05 17.37
CA ILE A 219 22.16 5.08 16.28
C ILE A 219 22.96 3.84 16.67
N LYS A 220 24.20 4.01 17.12
CA LYS A 220 25.06 2.92 17.59
C LYS A 220 24.35 2.07 18.64
N THR A 221 23.85 2.70 19.70
CA THR A 221 23.26 1.99 20.84
C THR A 221 21.99 1.24 20.45
N ALA A 222 21.17 1.82 19.58
CA ALA A 222 19.95 1.18 19.08
C ALA A 222 20.27 -0.04 18.20
N VAL A 223 21.10 0.10 17.16
CA VAL A 223 21.35 -1.00 16.22
C VAL A 223 22.22 -2.10 16.84
N GLU A 224 23.28 -1.76 17.60
CA GLU A 224 24.10 -2.77 18.28
C GLU A 224 23.28 -3.56 19.31
N HIS A 225 22.28 -2.96 19.96
CA HIS A 225 21.41 -3.67 20.89
C HIS A 225 20.59 -4.76 20.18
N PHE A 226 19.96 -4.46 19.05
CA PHE A 226 19.17 -5.46 18.34
C PHE A 226 20.05 -6.51 17.65
N ASP A 227 21.13 -6.10 16.98
CA ASP A 227 22.04 -7.02 16.28
C ASP A 227 22.76 -7.97 17.25
N THR A 228 23.14 -7.50 18.45
CA THR A 228 23.83 -8.33 19.45
C THR A 228 22.89 -9.28 20.17
N ASN A 229 21.65 -8.87 20.47
CA ASN A 229 20.71 -9.70 21.25
C ASN A 229 19.82 -10.58 20.37
N TYR A 230 19.57 -10.21 19.12
CA TYR A 230 18.69 -10.90 18.16
C TYR A 230 19.31 -10.93 16.75
N PRO A 231 20.49 -11.55 16.60
CA PRO A 231 21.26 -11.51 15.35
C PRO A 231 20.44 -12.02 14.16
N GLY A 232 20.39 -11.22 13.09
CA GLY A 232 19.71 -11.53 11.84
C GLY A 232 18.18 -11.39 11.84
N VAL A 233 17.57 -10.94 12.94
CA VAL A 233 16.10 -10.78 13.02
C VAL A 233 15.66 -9.41 12.52
N VAL A 234 16.37 -8.34 12.89
CA VAL A 234 16.15 -7.01 12.28
C VAL A 234 16.93 -6.96 10.97
N THR A 235 16.24 -7.10 9.84
CA THR A 235 16.86 -7.26 8.51
C THR A 235 17.07 -5.94 7.78
N SER A 236 16.32 -4.90 8.17
CA SER A 236 16.33 -3.59 7.54
C SER A 236 15.97 -2.49 8.53
N TRP A 237 16.47 -1.27 8.29
CA TRP A 237 16.18 -0.08 9.08
C TRP A 237 15.72 1.09 8.22
N ASP A 238 14.65 1.74 8.63
CA ASP A 238 14.42 3.15 8.30
C ASP A 238 15.42 3.99 9.09
N VAL A 239 16.44 4.48 8.40
CA VAL A 239 17.48 5.29 9.02
C VAL A 239 17.01 6.72 9.19
N VAL A 240 16.38 7.30 8.16
CA VAL A 240 15.82 8.64 8.17
C VAL A 240 14.39 8.59 7.63
N ASN A 241 13.46 9.18 8.37
CA ASN A 241 12.05 9.26 7.99
C ASN A 241 11.62 10.72 7.72
N GLU A 242 10.83 10.93 6.67
CA GLU A 242 10.07 12.16 6.39
C GLU A 242 10.87 13.47 6.47
N ALA A 243 12.04 13.50 5.85
CA ALA A 243 12.90 14.68 5.83
C ALA A 243 12.43 15.78 4.85
N PHE A 244 11.67 15.42 3.81
CA PHE A 244 11.13 16.37 2.83
C PHE A 244 9.84 17.05 3.31
N VAL A 245 9.59 18.26 2.80
CA VAL A 245 8.30 18.94 2.93
C VAL A 245 7.20 18.25 2.12
N ASP A 246 5.96 18.64 2.39
CA ASP A 246 4.76 18.05 1.78
C ASP A 246 4.23 18.88 0.61
N GLY A 247 3.42 18.27 -0.26
CA GLY A 247 2.75 18.97 -1.36
C GLY A 247 3.64 19.28 -2.56
N VAL A 248 4.64 18.43 -2.84
CA VAL A 248 5.59 18.65 -3.95
C VAL A 248 5.20 17.80 -5.16
N ASP A 249 4.14 18.23 -5.86
CA ASP A 249 3.61 17.49 -7.01
C ASP A 249 4.53 17.53 -8.23
N THR A 250 5.25 18.64 -8.44
CA THR A 250 6.20 18.84 -9.55
C THR A 250 7.44 19.62 -9.11
N ILE A 251 8.50 19.58 -9.90
CA ILE A 251 9.76 20.31 -9.67
C ILE A 251 10.21 21.04 -10.94
N SER A 252 10.93 22.14 -10.77
CA SER A 252 11.53 22.89 -11.87
C SER A 252 12.78 22.20 -12.42
N GLU A 253 13.15 22.51 -13.66
CA GLU A 253 14.46 22.15 -14.20
C GLU A 253 15.57 22.74 -13.33
N GLY A 254 16.59 21.94 -13.01
CA GLY A 254 17.67 22.35 -12.11
C GLY A 254 17.32 22.43 -10.62
N ALA A 255 16.15 21.92 -10.19
CA ALA A 255 15.81 21.84 -8.77
C ALA A 255 16.86 21.09 -7.94
N ASN A 256 17.16 21.61 -6.75
CA ASN A 256 18.05 21.02 -5.77
C ASN A 256 17.22 20.42 -4.63
N TRP A 257 17.40 19.14 -4.32
CA TRP A 257 16.61 18.44 -3.31
C TRP A 257 16.73 19.03 -1.90
N LYS A 258 17.84 19.69 -1.59
CA LYS A 258 18.09 20.32 -0.28
C LYS A 258 17.14 21.47 0.01
N ASP A 259 16.65 22.15 -1.03
CA ASP A 259 15.72 23.28 -0.94
C ASP A 259 14.29 22.84 -0.55
N TYR A 260 14.03 21.53 -0.48
CA TYR A 260 12.73 20.92 -0.19
C TYR A 260 12.73 20.12 1.13
N LEU A 261 13.71 20.35 2.01
CA LEU A 261 13.77 19.71 3.33
C LEU A 261 12.95 20.47 4.38
N ARG A 262 12.47 19.75 5.40
CA ARG A 262 11.83 20.34 6.59
C ARG A 262 12.85 21.18 7.36
N GLU A 263 12.66 22.50 7.37
CA GLU A 263 13.59 23.43 8.03
C GLU A 263 13.13 23.89 9.43
N SER A 264 14.05 24.49 10.18
CA SER A 264 13.77 25.28 11.39
C SER A 264 12.89 24.55 12.42
N ASN A 265 11.68 25.03 12.70
CA ASN A 265 10.78 24.41 13.68
C ASN A 265 10.10 23.12 13.18
N GLN A 266 10.24 22.77 11.89
CA GLN A 266 9.76 21.51 11.33
C GLN A 266 10.76 20.36 11.54
N SER A 267 12.05 20.65 11.76
CA SER A 267 13.08 19.64 12.00
C SER A 267 14.17 20.17 12.94
N ALA A 268 14.18 19.67 14.17
CA ALA A 268 15.25 19.93 15.13
C ALA A 268 16.62 19.45 14.63
N TRP A 269 16.65 18.43 13.76
CA TRP A 269 17.88 17.96 13.11
C TRP A 269 18.46 19.00 12.17
N PHE A 270 17.66 19.49 11.21
CA PHE A 270 18.07 20.54 10.29
C PHE A 270 18.51 21.80 11.06
N LYS A 271 17.67 22.27 12.01
CA LYS A 271 17.96 23.42 12.87
C LYS A 271 19.32 23.31 13.57
N SER A 272 19.61 22.16 14.18
CA SER A 272 20.87 21.94 14.90
C SER A 272 22.06 21.78 13.96
N TYR A 273 21.88 21.15 12.79
CA TYR A 273 22.94 21.03 11.78
C TYR A 273 23.27 22.35 11.08
N SER A 274 22.33 23.31 11.04
CA SER A 274 22.59 24.70 10.62
C SER A 274 23.45 25.50 11.60
N ASN A 275 23.57 25.07 12.87
CA ASN A 275 24.23 25.85 13.91
C ASN A 275 25.71 25.49 14.07
N GLY A 276 26.59 26.48 13.89
CA GLY A 276 28.04 26.30 13.99
C GLY A 276 28.69 25.67 12.75
N MET A 277 28.02 25.74 11.60
CA MET A 277 28.54 25.27 10.32
C MET A 277 29.85 25.96 9.91
N LYS A 278 30.71 25.20 9.26
CA LYS A 278 31.92 25.66 8.57
C LYS A 278 31.64 25.86 7.08
N ALA A 279 32.52 26.58 6.39
CA ALA A 279 32.45 26.74 4.95
C ALA A 279 32.51 25.37 4.24
N GLY A 280 31.50 25.08 3.40
CA GLY A 280 31.38 23.81 2.67
C GLY A 280 30.61 22.71 3.39
N GLU A 281 30.11 22.95 4.61
CA GLU A 281 29.09 22.10 5.24
C GLU A 281 27.68 22.54 4.77
N ASP A 282 26.69 21.66 4.91
CA ASP A 282 25.28 21.93 4.59
C ASP A 282 24.36 21.35 5.67
N PRO A 283 23.20 21.94 6.02
CA PRO A 283 22.30 21.37 7.02
C PRO A 283 21.83 19.96 6.67
N SER A 284 21.63 19.65 5.38
CA SER A 284 21.20 18.34 4.87
C SER A 284 22.16 17.18 5.17
N ASP A 285 23.41 17.49 5.56
CA ASP A 285 24.41 16.50 5.99
C ASP A 285 23.92 15.62 7.15
N PHE A 286 22.90 16.03 7.93
CA PHE A 286 22.30 15.19 8.97
C PHE A 286 21.79 13.86 8.43
N ILE A 287 21.30 13.84 7.18
CA ILE A 287 20.84 12.62 6.50
C ILE A 287 22.05 11.74 6.19
N TYR A 288 23.07 12.30 5.54
CA TYR A 288 24.29 11.58 5.19
C TYR A 288 24.98 10.97 6.42
N ASP A 289 25.13 11.76 7.48
CA ASP A 289 25.75 11.33 8.73
C ASP A 289 24.95 10.21 9.40
N ALA A 290 23.60 10.29 9.42
CA ALA A 290 22.75 9.23 9.96
C ALA A 290 22.98 7.87 9.26
N PHE A 291 22.99 7.86 7.92
CA PHE A 291 23.27 6.63 7.16
C PHE A 291 24.72 6.15 7.33
N VAL A 292 25.71 7.03 7.40
CA VAL A 292 27.12 6.65 7.63
C VAL A 292 27.27 6.01 9.01
N PHE A 293 26.56 6.52 10.03
CA PHE A 293 26.55 5.90 11.35
C PHE A 293 25.83 4.55 11.35
N ALA A 294 24.66 4.42 10.71
CA ALA A 294 23.97 3.14 10.62
C ALA A 294 24.83 2.08 9.93
N ARG A 295 25.38 2.39 8.74
CA ARG A 295 26.27 1.51 7.95
C ARG A 295 27.53 1.06 8.70
N LYS A 296 27.99 1.84 9.68
CA LYS A 296 29.16 1.53 10.51
C LYS A 296 28.87 0.52 11.62
N TYR A 297 27.61 0.39 12.05
CA TYR A 297 27.23 -0.38 13.23
C TYR A 297 26.23 -1.52 12.97
N THR A 298 25.64 -1.61 11.77
CA THR A 298 24.80 -2.75 11.35
C THR A 298 25.06 -3.15 9.90
N ASP A 299 24.88 -4.45 9.61
CA ASP A 299 24.85 -5.01 8.25
C ASP A 299 23.42 -5.10 7.68
N ALA A 300 22.39 -4.72 8.44
CA ALA A 300 21.01 -4.63 7.98
C ALA A 300 20.85 -3.62 6.82
N LYS A 301 19.85 -3.85 5.97
CA LYS A 301 19.62 -3.04 4.77
C LYS A 301 19.08 -1.65 5.13
N LEU A 302 19.69 -0.59 4.58
CA LEU A 302 19.41 0.79 5.01
C LEU A 302 18.45 1.52 4.06
N PHE A 303 17.34 2.01 4.62
CA PHE A 303 16.27 2.70 3.91
C PHE A 303 16.10 4.17 4.32
N TYR A 304 15.74 5.00 3.35
CA TYR A 304 15.09 6.30 3.57
C TYR A 304 13.58 6.11 3.41
N ASN A 305 12.75 6.54 4.37
CA ASN A 305 11.30 6.31 4.34
C ASN A 305 10.50 7.62 4.32
N ASP A 306 9.43 7.69 3.54
CA ASP A 306 8.60 8.90 3.42
C ASP A 306 7.23 8.61 2.79
N PHE A 307 6.24 9.45 3.10
CA PHE A 307 4.91 9.42 2.47
C PHE A 307 4.83 10.33 1.24
N ASN A 308 3.71 10.21 0.53
CA ASN A 308 3.43 10.91 -0.73
C ASN A 308 4.45 10.62 -1.85
N MET A 309 5.09 9.44 -1.85
CA MET A 309 5.97 9.01 -2.95
C MET A 309 5.23 8.80 -4.29
N TYR A 310 3.90 8.83 -4.31
CA TYR A 310 3.10 8.92 -5.54
C TYR A 310 3.17 10.32 -6.21
N GLN A 311 3.60 11.35 -5.47
CA GLN A 311 3.85 12.69 -6.02
C GLN A 311 5.13 12.65 -6.87
N ASP A 312 5.01 13.11 -8.13
CA ASP A 312 6.10 13.04 -9.10
C ASP A 312 7.29 13.91 -8.70
N GLY A 313 7.03 15.11 -8.17
CA GLY A 313 8.07 15.99 -7.62
C GLY A 313 8.79 15.39 -6.41
N LYS A 314 8.05 14.97 -5.37
CA LYS A 314 8.63 14.43 -4.12
C LYS A 314 9.47 13.17 -4.38
N SER A 315 8.96 12.22 -5.17
CA SER A 315 9.72 11.00 -5.54
C SER A 315 10.99 11.31 -6.34
N LYS A 316 10.98 12.31 -7.24
CA LYS A 316 12.20 12.76 -7.95
C LYS A 316 13.23 13.39 -7.02
N LEU A 317 12.82 14.17 -6.03
CA LEU A 317 13.73 14.80 -5.07
C LEU A 317 14.40 13.75 -4.16
N VAL A 318 13.64 12.75 -3.71
CA VAL A 318 14.20 11.60 -2.97
C VAL A 318 15.19 10.82 -3.85
N ALA A 319 14.87 10.59 -5.13
CA ALA A 319 15.80 9.94 -6.07
C ALA A 319 17.08 10.76 -6.33
N MET A 320 17.00 12.10 -6.36
CA MET A 320 18.16 12.99 -6.45
C MET A 320 19.05 12.90 -5.21
N MET A 321 18.45 12.95 -4.02
CA MET A 321 19.15 12.76 -2.75
C MET A 321 19.87 11.41 -2.70
N ALA A 322 19.18 10.32 -3.00
CA ALA A 322 19.77 8.98 -3.00
C ALA A 322 20.99 8.88 -3.93
N LYS A 323 20.88 9.42 -5.17
CA LYS A 323 22.00 9.51 -6.11
C LYS A 323 23.19 10.30 -5.56
N GLU A 324 22.95 11.51 -5.02
CA GLU A 324 24.02 12.37 -4.49
C GLU A 324 24.73 11.70 -3.30
N LEU A 325 23.97 11.21 -2.33
CA LEU A 325 24.53 10.64 -1.10
C LEU A 325 25.24 9.30 -1.35
N ASN A 326 24.73 8.45 -2.25
CA ASN A 326 25.43 7.22 -2.66
C ASN A 326 26.72 7.51 -3.46
N ALA A 327 26.69 8.50 -4.36
CA ALA A 327 27.89 8.91 -5.10
C ALA A 327 28.97 9.52 -4.18
N ARG A 328 28.57 10.31 -3.18
CA ARG A 328 29.45 10.83 -2.14
C ARG A 328 30.06 9.69 -1.31
N TYR A 329 29.22 8.77 -0.83
CA TYR A 329 29.67 7.64 -0.02
C TYR A 329 30.68 6.77 -0.76
N LYS A 330 30.41 6.41 -2.02
CA LYS A 330 31.33 5.63 -2.86
C LYS A 330 32.70 6.30 -3.05
N LYS A 331 32.77 7.63 -3.00
CA LYS A 331 34.03 8.39 -3.05
C LYS A 331 34.77 8.41 -1.70
N GLU A 332 34.05 8.51 -0.59
CA GLU A 332 34.61 8.54 0.76
C GLU A 332 35.00 7.14 1.28
N TYR A 333 34.26 6.10 0.87
CA TYR A 333 34.38 4.70 1.32
C TYR A 333 34.48 3.73 0.13
N PRO A 334 35.48 3.86 -0.77
CA PRO A 334 35.55 3.09 -2.02
C PRO A 334 35.75 1.57 -1.86
N ASN A 335 35.94 1.08 -0.63
CA ASN A 335 36.13 -0.33 -0.30
C ASN A 335 34.87 -1.00 0.26
N ASP A 336 33.82 -0.25 0.64
CA ASP A 336 32.52 -0.87 0.96
C ASP A 336 31.77 -1.08 -0.37
N PRO A 337 31.42 -2.33 -0.74
CA PRO A 337 30.72 -2.60 -1.98
C PRO A 337 29.23 -2.20 -1.94
N ARG A 338 28.68 -1.87 -0.75
CA ARG A 338 27.27 -1.53 -0.56
C ARG A 338 27.00 -0.07 -0.90
N GLN A 339 25.74 0.23 -1.22
CA GLN A 339 25.26 1.60 -1.27
C GLN A 339 25.07 2.15 0.16
N LEU A 340 25.06 3.48 0.31
CA LEU A 340 24.79 4.09 1.62
C LEU A 340 23.31 3.98 1.96
N ILE A 341 22.48 4.50 1.05
CA ILE A 341 21.04 4.30 0.97
C ILE A 341 20.85 3.13 -0.01
N GLU A 342 20.50 1.96 0.52
CA GLU A 342 20.27 0.77 -0.30
C GLU A 342 18.85 0.72 -0.87
N GLY A 343 17.90 1.32 -0.16
CA GLY A 343 16.51 1.39 -0.60
C GLY A 343 15.76 2.64 -0.19
N VAL A 344 14.57 2.82 -0.75
CA VAL A 344 13.59 3.83 -0.35
C VAL A 344 12.28 3.16 0.05
N GLY A 345 11.80 3.49 1.25
CA GLY A 345 10.48 3.15 1.74
C GLY A 345 9.43 4.11 1.22
N MET A 346 8.45 3.57 0.50
CA MET A 346 7.22 4.27 0.16
C MET A 346 6.20 3.91 1.23
N GLN A 347 5.90 4.85 2.15
CA GLN A 347 4.89 4.59 3.19
C GLN A 347 3.56 4.14 2.59
N SER A 348 3.15 4.71 1.45
CA SER A 348 1.94 4.30 0.72
C SER A 348 0.66 4.38 1.54
N HIS A 349 0.62 5.34 2.46
CA HIS A 349 -0.54 5.95 3.08
C HIS A 349 -1.48 6.61 2.05
N ASN A 350 -2.21 5.80 1.31
CA ASN A 350 -2.84 6.13 0.04
C ASN A 350 -4.34 6.45 0.17
N TYR A 351 -4.90 7.08 -0.87
CA TYR A 351 -6.28 7.57 -0.94
C TYR A 351 -6.93 7.17 -2.26
N ILE A 352 -8.11 6.55 -2.20
CA ILE A 352 -8.77 6.00 -3.40
C ILE A 352 -9.05 7.03 -4.51
N MET A 353 -9.11 8.32 -4.18
CA MET A 353 -9.36 9.41 -5.13
C MET A 353 -8.08 10.11 -5.59
N ASP A 354 -7.06 10.21 -4.72
CA ASP A 354 -5.89 11.08 -4.93
C ASP A 354 -4.61 10.30 -5.30
N THR A 355 -4.61 8.97 -5.12
CA THR A 355 -3.46 8.10 -5.41
C THR A 355 -3.81 6.99 -6.42
N PRO A 356 -4.15 7.35 -7.67
CA PRO A 356 -4.41 6.35 -8.71
C PRO A 356 -3.19 5.43 -8.90
N PRO A 357 -3.37 4.13 -9.17
CA PRO A 357 -2.27 3.19 -9.43
C PRO A 357 -1.17 3.72 -10.39
N SER A 358 -1.53 4.53 -11.39
CA SER A 358 -0.58 5.15 -12.32
C SER A 358 0.34 6.23 -11.72
N SER A 359 -0.02 6.87 -10.60
CA SER A 359 0.87 7.77 -9.86
C SER A 359 1.78 6.99 -8.89
N VAL A 360 1.27 5.91 -8.29
CA VAL A 360 2.06 4.98 -7.47
C VAL A 360 3.17 4.32 -8.29
N GLU A 361 2.84 3.80 -9.49
CA GLU A 361 3.83 3.26 -10.42
C GLU A 361 4.86 4.32 -10.85
N ARG A 362 4.43 5.55 -11.15
CA ARG A 362 5.36 6.64 -11.49
C ARG A 362 6.33 6.96 -10.34
N GLY A 363 5.84 6.92 -9.09
CA GLY A 363 6.66 7.04 -7.90
C GLY A 363 7.75 5.97 -7.81
N ILE A 364 7.36 4.70 -7.98
CA ILE A 364 8.28 3.54 -8.05
C ILE A 364 9.36 3.81 -9.12
N LEU A 365 8.96 4.18 -10.34
CA LEU A 365 9.88 4.40 -11.46
C LEU A 365 10.86 5.55 -11.22
N ASN A 366 10.39 6.67 -10.65
CA ASN A 366 11.24 7.79 -10.27
C ASN A 366 12.33 7.36 -9.27
N LEU A 367 11.96 6.57 -8.26
CA LEU A 367 12.87 6.06 -7.24
C LEU A 367 13.85 5.00 -7.79
N LEU A 368 13.38 4.02 -8.55
CA LEU A 368 14.23 3.00 -9.20
C LEU A 368 15.27 3.63 -10.14
N SER A 369 15.01 4.82 -10.69
CA SER A 369 16.00 5.57 -11.47
C SER A 369 17.27 5.93 -10.68
N ALA A 370 17.27 5.82 -9.35
CA ALA A 370 18.42 6.00 -8.46
C ALA A 370 19.26 4.74 -8.23
N GLY A 371 18.85 3.58 -8.75
CA GLY A 371 19.55 2.31 -8.52
C GLY A 371 19.40 1.76 -7.10
N VAL A 372 18.42 2.29 -6.35
CA VAL A 372 18.01 1.82 -5.03
C VAL A 372 16.91 0.76 -5.17
N ASP A 373 16.80 -0.11 -4.18
CA ASP A 373 15.64 -1.01 -4.04
C ASP A 373 14.50 -0.31 -3.28
N LEU A 374 13.38 -0.98 -3.09
CA LEU A 374 12.17 -0.41 -2.51
C LEU A 374 11.56 -1.32 -1.44
N ILE A 375 10.83 -0.69 -0.53
CA ILE A 375 9.81 -1.33 0.30
C ILE A 375 8.54 -0.50 0.20
N ILE A 376 7.39 -1.17 0.19
CA ILE A 376 6.11 -0.52 0.49
C ILE A 376 5.94 -0.70 2.00
N SER A 377 6.13 0.35 2.78
CA SER A 377 6.46 0.24 4.22
C SER A 377 5.25 0.33 5.15
N GLU A 378 4.21 1.07 4.78
CA GLU A 378 3.11 1.47 5.68
C GLU A 378 1.74 1.48 4.95
N LEU A 379 1.49 0.50 4.09
CA LEU A 379 0.34 0.47 3.18
C LEU A 379 -0.99 0.50 3.93
N ASP A 380 -1.73 1.58 3.74
CA ASP A 380 -3.16 1.70 4.03
C ASP A 380 -3.84 2.45 2.87
N LEU A 381 -5.07 2.07 2.53
CA LEU A 381 -5.82 2.67 1.42
C LEU A 381 -7.14 3.22 1.93
N PHE A 382 -7.14 4.51 2.24
CA PHE A 382 -8.30 5.29 2.66
C PHE A 382 -9.45 5.11 1.66
N ALA A 383 -10.51 4.41 2.09
CA ALA A 383 -11.57 3.92 1.20
C ALA A 383 -12.55 5.00 0.78
N TRP A 384 -12.81 5.98 1.65
CA TRP A 384 -13.86 6.98 1.44
C TRP A 384 -13.71 8.20 2.36
N PHE A 385 -14.03 9.39 1.85
CA PHE A 385 -14.00 10.63 2.61
C PHE A 385 -15.34 10.83 3.32
N PRO A 386 -15.28 11.05 4.63
CA PRO A 386 -15.48 12.43 5.10
C PRO A 386 -14.42 12.94 6.06
N TRP A 387 -14.36 14.27 6.24
CA TRP A 387 -13.79 14.88 7.44
C TRP A 387 -14.74 14.72 8.65
N ASN A 388 -15.22 13.50 8.88
CA ASN A 388 -15.57 13.07 10.23
C ASN A 388 -14.22 12.96 10.93
N GLY A 389 -13.78 14.02 11.61
CA GLY A 389 -12.46 14.06 12.21
C GLY A 389 -12.19 12.79 13.00
N GLU A 390 -11.07 12.13 12.67
CA GLU A 390 -10.50 10.92 13.28
C GLU A 390 -11.08 10.69 14.68
N PRO A 391 -11.92 9.65 14.95
CA PRO A 391 -12.81 9.60 16.11
C PRO A 391 -12.12 10.03 17.42
N THR A 392 -12.29 11.31 17.77
CA THR A 392 -11.23 12.04 18.49
C THR A 392 -11.14 11.63 19.95
N GLY A 393 -9.92 11.65 20.49
CA GLY A 393 -9.66 11.27 21.89
C GLY A 393 -9.94 9.80 22.21
N GLY A 394 -9.93 8.91 21.22
CA GLY A 394 -10.14 7.47 21.41
C GLY A 394 -11.59 7.02 21.51
N SER A 395 -12.56 7.90 21.23
CA SER A 395 -13.97 7.52 21.13
C SER A 395 -14.19 6.63 19.90
N LEU A 396 -14.88 5.50 20.05
CA LEU A 396 -15.35 4.66 18.92
C LEU A 396 -16.79 5.00 18.48
N ALA A 397 -17.41 6.02 19.09
CA ALA A 397 -18.79 6.40 18.78
C ALA A 397 -18.91 6.89 17.33
N GLY A 398 -19.77 6.22 16.54
CA GLY A 398 -19.99 6.52 15.12
C GLY A 398 -19.09 5.78 14.14
N TYR A 399 -18.22 4.87 14.61
CA TYR A 399 -17.56 3.91 13.72
C TYR A 399 -18.60 2.95 13.10
N LYS A 400 -18.39 2.59 11.83
CA LYS A 400 -19.12 1.53 11.10
C LYS A 400 -18.13 0.82 10.15
N ASP A 401 -18.31 -0.47 9.92
CA ASP A 401 -17.64 -1.14 8.80
C ASP A 401 -18.29 -0.72 7.48
N LEU A 402 -17.60 -0.86 6.33
CA LEU A 402 -18.15 -0.46 5.02
C LEU A 402 -19.47 -1.17 4.71
N ARG A 403 -19.59 -2.45 5.09
CA ARG A 403 -20.81 -3.26 4.95
C ARG A 403 -22.04 -2.69 5.68
N ASP A 404 -21.86 -1.85 6.71
CA ASP A 404 -22.92 -1.31 7.57
C ASP A 404 -23.34 0.13 7.19
N ARG A 405 -22.86 0.65 6.05
CA ARG A 405 -23.05 2.05 5.61
C ARG A 405 -24.07 2.19 4.48
N GLY A 406 -25.12 2.98 4.70
CA GLY A 406 -26.12 3.34 3.70
C GLY A 406 -25.82 4.63 2.95
N ILE A 407 -26.72 5.02 2.03
CA ILE A 407 -26.62 6.27 1.25
C ILE A 407 -26.66 7.50 2.17
N GLU A 408 -27.41 7.41 3.27
CA GLU A 408 -27.50 8.44 4.29
C GLU A 408 -26.16 8.69 5.00
N ASP A 409 -25.32 7.66 5.20
CA ASP A 409 -23.98 7.85 5.76
C ASP A 409 -23.03 8.54 4.76
N ILE A 410 -23.21 8.28 3.45
CA ILE A 410 -22.45 8.91 2.36
C ILE A 410 -22.87 10.38 2.20
N ILE A 411 -24.17 10.68 2.26
CA ILE A 411 -24.72 12.04 2.12
C ILE A 411 -24.48 12.89 3.37
N ALA A 412 -24.64 12.33 4.58
CA ALA A 412 -24.40 13.04 5.84
C ALA A 412 -22.90 13.16 6.21
N SER A 413 -22.03 12.68 5.34
CA SER A 413 -20.59 12.67 5.54
C SER A 413 -20.02 14.11 5.56
N ASN A 414 -19.18 14.43 6.55
CA ASN A 414 -18.58 15.76 6.70
C ASN A 414 -17.44 16.07 5.68
N GLY A 415 -17.42 15.41 4.51
CA GLY A 415 -16.51 15.76 3.42
C GLY A 415 -16.83 17.12 2.77
N THR A 416 -16.02 17.53 1.80
CA THR A 416 -16.43 18.61 0.89
C THR A 416 -17.62 18.16 0.04
N GLU A 417 -18.31 19.12 -0.59
CA GLU A 417 -19.39 18.79 -1.54
C GLU A 417 -18.88 17.94 -2.70
N GLU A 418 -17.67 18.23 -3.20
CA GLU A 418 -16.98 17.45 -4.22
C GLU A 418 -16.71 16.00 -3.78
N GLN A 419 -16.24 15.79 -2.54
CA GLN A 419 -15.97 14.46 -1.98
C GLN A 419 -17.25 13.62 -1.82
N ARG A 420 -18.37 14.22 -1.41
CA ARG A 420 -19.68 13.53 -1.39
C ARG A 420 -20.15 13.22 -2.81
N ASN A 421 -20.06 14.20 -3.70
CA ASN A 421 -20.48 14.06 -5.08
C ASN A 421 -19.63 13.06 -5.87
N TYR A 422 -18.39 12.78 -5.47
CA TYR A 422 -17.56 11.73 -6.07
C TYR A 422 -18.27 10.37 -6.12
N TRP A 423 -18.87 9.95 -5.00
CA TRP A 423 -19.59 8.68 -4.89
C TRP A 423 -20.98 8.76 -5.53
N ILE A 424 -21.75 9.81 -5.21
CA ILE A 424 -23.12 9.98 -5.68
C ILE A 424 -23.17 10.07 -7.22
N ASN A 425 -22.25 10.81 -7.85
CA ASN A 425 -22.19 10.94 -9.31
C ASN A 425 -21.73 9.65 -10.03
N ARG A 426 -21.15 8.69 -9.29
CA ARG A 426 -20.82 7.35 -9.78
C ARG A 426 -21.97 6.35 -9.57
N GLY A 427 -23.10 6.78 -9.03
CA GLY A 427 -24.25 5.93 -8.72
C GLY A 427 -24.05 5.05 -7.48
N ILE A 428 -23.07 5.36 -6.63
CA ILE A 428 -22.74 4.58 -5.44
C ILE A 428 -23.71 4.94 -4.30
N THR A 429 -24.34 3.91 -3.75
CA THR A 429 -25.49 3.99 -2.84
C THR A 429 -25.23 3.40 -1.45
N ASN A 430 -24.18 2.58 -1.28
CA ASN A 430 -23.86 1.97 -0.01
C ASN A 430 -22.37 1.64 0.08
N GLY A 431 -21.88 1.38 1.30
CA GLY A 431 -20.46 1.11 1.53
C GLY A 431 -19.96 -0.24 1.00
N SER A 432 -20.83 -1.21 0.69
CA SER A 432 -20.36 -2.46 0.04
C SER A 432 -19.90 -2.20 -1.40
N GLU A 433 -20.46 -1.22 -2.09
CA GLU A 433 -19.94 -0.81 -3.42
C GLU A 433 -18.58 -0.10 -3.29
N ILE A 434 -18.40 0.71 -2.24
CA ILE A 434 -17.10 1.33 -1.91
C ILE A 434 -16.04 0.25 -1.59
N GLU A 435 -16.43 -0.82 -0.88
CA GLU A 435 -15.55 -1.95 -0.56
C GLU A 435 -15.05 -2.67 -1.82
N VAL A 436 -15.90 -2.83 -2.84
CA VAL A 436 -15.48 -3.38 -4.15
C VAL A 436 -14.48 -2.44 -4.83
N VAL A 437 -14.72 -1.13 -4.87
CA VAL A 437 -13.77 -0.17 -5.48
C VAL A 437 -12.43 -0.15 -4.72
N GLN A 438 -12.45 -0.23 -3.39
CA GLN A 438 -11.23 -0.33 -2.57
C GLN A 438 -10.43 -1.59 -2.92
N ALA A 439 -11.13 -2.72 -3.08
CA ALA A 439 -10.53 -3.98 -3.46
C ALA A 439 -9.93 -3.96 -4.88
N GLU A 440 -10.60 -3.34 -5.85
CA GLU A 440 -10.07 -3.16 -7.21
C GLU A 440 -8.78 -2.33 -7.24
N VAL A 441 -8.70 -1.25 -6.46
CA VAL A 441 -7.47 -0.44 -6.35
C VAL A 441 -6.35 -1.20 -5.62
N TYR A 442 -6.67 -1.99 -4.59
CA TYR A 442 -5.69 -2.89 -3.97
C TYR A 442 -5.15 -3.93 -4.95
N ALA A 443 -6.02 -4.56 -5.77
CA ALA A 443 -5.57 -5.51 -6.78
C ALA A 443 -4.63 -4.86 -7.80
N GLU A 444 -4.92 -3.65 -8.28
CA GLU A 444 -4.04 -2.93 -9.20
C GLU A 444 -2.70 -2.54 -8.55
N TYR A 445 -2.68 -2.12 -7.29
CA TYR A 445 -1.42 -1.90 -6.56
C TYR A 445 -0.58 -3.18 -6.49
N PHE A 446 -1.19 -4.33 -6.16
CA PHE A 446 -0.43 -5.59 -6.07
C PHE A 446 0.01 -6.12 -7.43
N ARG A 447 -0.72 -5.87 -8.54
CA ARG A 447 -0.22 -6.12 -9.91
C ARG A 447 1.01 -5.28 -10.21
N ILE A 448 1.00 -3.99 -9.87
CA ILE A 448 2.17 -3.11 -9.99
C ILE A 448 3.32 -3.65 -9.14
N TYR A 449 3.11 -3.97 -7.87
CA TYR A 449 4.18 -4.48 -7.01
C TYR A 449 4.77 -5.81 -7.54
N LYS A 450 3.95 -6.74 -8.05
CA LYS A 450 4.42 -7.98 -8.69
C LYS A 450 5.31 -7.72 -9.92
N ASN A 451 5.04 -6.66 -10.70
CA ASN A 451 5.87 -6.27 -11.85
C ASN A 451 7.26 -5.80 -11.43
N TYR A 452 7.36 -5.07 -10.31
CA TYR A 452 8.60 -4.51 -9.78
C TYR A 452 9.23 -5.33 -8.64
N ALA A 453 8.75 -6.55 -8.39
CA ALA A 453 9.22 -7.44 -7.32
C ALA A 453 10.73 -7.78 -7.37
N ALA A 454 11.40 -7.64 -8.51
CA ALA A 454 12.86 -7.76 -8.58
C ALA A 454 13.60 -6.65 -7.82
N SER A 455 12.90 -5.57 -7.43
CA SER A 455 13.41 -4.38 -6.75
C SER A 455 12.54 -3.93 -5.57
N ILE A 456 11.52 -4.70 -5.20
CA ILE A 456 10.71 -4.50 -3.99
C ILE A 456 11.03 -5.65 -3.05
N ASP A 457 11.59 -5.38 -1.87
CA ASP A 457 11.91 -6.43 -0.90
C ASP A 457 10.69 -6.86 -0.07
N ARG A 458 9.77 -5.91 0.20
CA ARG A 458 8.64 -6.10 1.12
C ARG A 458 7.44 -5.20 0.79
N VAL A 459 6.24 -5.69 1.07
CA VAL A 459 4.99 -4.91 1.20
C VAL A 459 4.39 -5.12 2.59
N THR A 460 4.40 -4.07 3.41
CA THR A 460 3.84 -4.04 4.78
C THR A 460 2.55 -3.25 4.84
N PHE A 461 1.52 -3.80 5.49
CA PHE A 461 0.28 -3.08 5.81
C PHE A 461 0.35 -2.38 7.16
N TRP A 462 -0.14 -1.15 7.26
CA TRP A 462 -0.12 -0.35 8.50
C TRP A 462 -1.32 -0.62 9.43
N GLY A 463 -1.50 -1.89 9.74
CA GLY A 463 -2.58 -2.41 10.59
C GLY A 463 -3.15 -3.72 10.09
N LEU A 464 -3.85 -4.43 10.98
CA LEU A 464 -4.56 -5.66 10.61
C LEU A 464 -6.00 -5.36 10.17
N ASN A 465 -6.80 -4.71 11.02
CA ASN A 465 -8.20 -4.43 10.72
C ASN A 465 -8.59 -2.96 10.93
N ASP A 466 -9.66 -2.54 10.25
CA ASP A 466 -10.06 -1.13 10.10
C ASP A 466 -10.15 -0.39 11.44
N ILE A 467 -10.75 -0.99 12.48
CA ILE A 467 -10.95 -0.35 13.79
C ILE A 467 -9.66 -0.12 14.58
N GLN A 468 -8.61 -0.92 14.32
CA GLN A 468 -7.28 -0.78 14.93
C GLN A 468 -6.38 0.21 14.19
N SER A 469 -6.77 0.67 13.00
CA SER A 469 -5.97 1.63 12.23
C SER A 469 -5.90 3.00 12.91
N TRP A 470 -4.74 3.64 12.81
CA TRP A 470 -4.58 5.06 13.08
C TRP A 470 -5.48 5.96 12.22
N ARG A 471 -6.01 5.42 11.11
CA ARG A 471 -6.95 6.03 10.15
C ARG A 471 -8.34 5.35 10.16
N ARG A 472 -8.75 4.76 11.29
CA ARG A 472 -10.00 3.96 11.40
C ARG A 472 -11.28 4.66 10.93
N GLY A 473 -11.32 6.00 10.87
CA GLY A 473 -12.45 6.74 10.29
C GLY A 473 -12.73 6.40 8.82
N HIS A 474 -11.75 5.83 8.11
CA HIS A 474 -11.72 5.73 6.65
C HIS A 474 -11.70 4.29 6.11
N ASN A 475 -11.92 3.30 6.98
CA ASN A 475 -11.96 1.88 6.65
C ASN A 475 -10.79 1.39 5.75
N PRO A 476 -9.51 1.63 6.12
CA PRO A 476 -8.42 1.66 5.16
C PRO A 476 -7.66 0.33 4.96
N LEU A 477 -8.08 -0.77 5.59
CA LEU A 477 -7.36 -2.06 5.63
C LEU A 477 -8.21 -3.22 5.06
N MET A 478 -7.67 -4.44 5.08
CA MET A 478 -8.27 -5.63 4.45
C MET A 478 -9.34 -6.35 5.30
N PHE A 479 -9.49 -6.00 6.58
CA PHE A 479 -10.38 -6.71 7.51
C PHE A 479 -11.31 -5.72 8.25
N ASN A 480 -12.55 -6.15 8.47
CA ASN A 480 -13.58 -5.41 9.22
C ASN A 480 -13.27 -5.39 10.74
N SER A 481 -14.03 -4.61 11.51
CA SER A 481 -13.86 -4.48 12.96
C SER A 481 -13.92 -5.80 13.75
N ASP A 482 -14.64 -6.79 13.23
CA ASP A 482 -14.79 -8.15 13.75
C ASP A 482 -13.73 -9.15 13.24
N PHE A 483 -12.73 -8.68 12.49
CA PHE A 483 -11.73 -9.47 11.75
C PHE A 483 -12.27 -10.33 10.59
N SER A 484 -13.53 -10.17 10.18
CA SER A 484 -13.99 -10.77 8.91
C SER A 484 -13.28 -10.11 7.72
N PRO A 485 -12.90 -10.88 6.68
CA PRO A 485 -12.24 -10.33 5.50
C PRO A 485 -13.19 -9.41 4.73
N LYS A 486 -12.64 -8.32 4.21
CA LYS A 486 -13.27 -7.49 3.17
C LYS A 486 -12.90 -8.03 1.80
N ASP A 487 -13.58 -7.58 0.74
CA ASP A 487 -13.17 -7.89 -0.65
C ASP A 487 -11.70 -7.57 -0.93
N ALA A 488 -11.14 -6.55 -0.26
CA ALA A 488 -9.73 -6.18 -0.33
C ALA A 488 -8.77 -7.33 0.06
N PHE A 489 -9.13 -8.21 1.00
CA PHE A 489 -8.31 -9.37 1.34
C PHE A 489 -8.18 -10.34 0.14
N PHE A 490 -9.29 -10.66 -0.51
CA PHE A 490 -9.33 -11.56 -1.68
C PHE A 490 -8.64 -10.92 -2.88
N ALA A 491 -8.84 -9.61 -3.08
CA ALA A 491 -8.16 -8.83 -4.11
C ALA A 491 -6.64 -8.75 -3.93
N VAL A 492 -6.13 -8.76 -2.69
CA VAL A 492 -4.69 -8.90 -2.44
C VAL A 492 -4.23 -10.36 -2.58
N SER A 493 -5.09 -11.34 -2.31
CA SER A 493 -4.75 -12.77 -2.37
C SER A 493 -4.67 -13.33 -3.80
N ASP A 494 -5.47 -12.82 -4.73
CA ASP A 494 -5.46 -13.12 -6.17
C ASP A 494 -5.88 -11.87 -6.98
N PRO A 495 -4.96 -10.93 -7.23
CA PRO A 495 -5.32 -9.63 -7.79
C PRO A 495 -5.79 -9.72 -9.25
N GLU A 496 -5.22 -10.61 -10.06
CA GLU A 496 -5.67 -10.78 -11.45
C GLU A 496 -6.99 -11.55 -11.56
N GLY A 497 -7.20 -12.58 -10.73
CA GLY A 497 -8.49 -13.26 -10.64
C GLY A 497 -9.61 -12.36 -10.11
N TYR A 498 -9.33 -11.50 -9.12
CA TYR A 498 -10.31 -10.53 -8.59
C TYR A 498 -10.71 -9.47 -9.63
N LEU A 499 -9.77 -9.01 -10.44
CA LEU A 499 -10.02 -8.06 -11.53
C LEU A 499 -10.60 -8.73 -12.79
N GLY A 500 -10.60 -10.07 -12.89
CA GLY A 500 -11.07 -10.79 -14.06
C GLY A 500 -10.18 -10.59 -15.29
N VAL A 501 -8.90 -10.30 -15.08
CA VAL A 501 -7.90 -10.02 -16.12
C VAL A 501 -6.90 -11.15 -16.21
N ASP A 502 -6.31 -11.36 -17.38
CA ASP A 502 -5.15 -12.25 -17.49
C ASP A 502 -3.98 -11.72 -16.63
N ALA A 503 -3.19 -12.65 -16.08
CA ALA A 503 -1.95 -12.36 -15.36
C ALA A 503 -1.11 -11.36 -16.15
N TYR A 504 -0.79 -10.20 -15.55
CA TYR A 504 -0.17 -9.10 -16.28
C TYR A 504 1.30 -9.42 -16.58
N TYR A 505 1.53 -10.00 -17.74
CA TYR A 505 2.86 -10.41 -18.18
C TYR A 505 3.58 -9.25 -18.85
N VAL A 506 4.38 -8.50 -18.09
CA VAL A 506 5.45 -7.67 -18.66
C VAL A 506 6.40 -8.62 -19.38
N LYS A 507 6.24 -8.70 -20.71
CA LYS A 507 6.99 -9.64 -21.54
C LYS A 507 8.49 -9.36 -21.38
N PRO A 508 9.27 -10.26 -20.76
CA PRO A 508 10.71 -10.05 -20.59
C PRO A 508 11.33 -9.87 -21.97
N VAL A 509 12.12 -8.79 -22.13
CA VAL A 509 12.88 -8.56 -23.36
C VAL A 509 13.72 -9.82 -23.60
N PRO A 510 13.55 -10.54 -24.72
CA PRO A 510 14.29 -11.78 -24.93
C PRO A 510 15.79 -11.50 -24.87
N ALA A 511 16.57 -12.36 -24.22
CA ALA A 511 18.02 -12.19 -24.09
C ALA A 511 18.76 -11.84 -25.41
N PRO A 512 18.37 -12.35 -26.60
CA PRO A 512 18.93 -11.88 -27.87
C PRO A 512 18.71 -10.38 -28.14
N LYS A 513 17.57 -9.81 -27.76
CA LYS A 513 17.23 -8.40 -27.96
C LYS A 513 17.86 -7.49 -26.88
N VAL A 514 18.10 -8.03 -25.68
CA VAL A 514 19.00 -7.42 -24.69
C VAL A 514 20.44 -7.39 -25.22
N ALA A 515 20.91 -8.45 -25.87
CA ALA A 515 22.23 -8.48 -26.49
C ALA A 515 22.36 -7.52 -27.69
N GLU A 516 21.35 -7.42 -28.57
CA GLU A 516 21.30 -6.41 -29.65
C GLU A 516 21.40 -4.98 -29.09
N THR A 517 20.69 -4.73 -28.00
CA THR A 517 20.74 -3.48 -27.22
C THR A 517 22.15 -3.18 -26.69
N ILE A 518 22.80 -4.16 -26.04
CA ILE A 518 24.16 -4.04 -25.50
C ILE A 518 25.17 -3.71 -26.61
N LEU A 519 25.08 -4.42 -27.75
CA LEU A 519 25.96 -4.21 -28.89
C LEU A 519 25.76 -2.81 -29.51
N SER A 520 24.51 -2.37 -29.62
CA SER A 520 24.15 -1.02 -30.10
C SER A 520 24.69 0.08 -29.17
N TYR A 521 24.49 -0.06 -27.86
CA TYR A 521 24.94 0.91 -26.86
C TYR A 521 26.47 1.10 -26.86
N ASN A 522 27.22 0.00 -26.98
CA ASN A 522 28.68 0.03 -27.04
C ASN A 522 29.23 0.42 -28.43
N ASN A 523 28.39 0.87 -29.36
CA ASN A 523 28.74 1.18 -30.76
C ASN A 523 29.41 0.01 -31.51
N LEU A 524 29.23 -1.21 -31.01
CA LEU A 524 29.79 -2.44 -31.58
C LEU A 524 28.91 -2.88 -32.75
N LYS A 525 29.32 -2.49 -33.96
CA LYS A 525 28.73 -3.02 -35.18
C LYS A 525 28.87 -4.55 -35.20
N PRO A 526 27.83 -5.31 -35.59
CA PRO A 526 27.96 -6.73 -35.88
C PRO A 526 28.99 -6.96 -37.00
N SER A 527 30.23 -7.26 -36.61
CA SER A 527 31.30 -7.58 -37.55
C SER A 527 31.27 -9.08 -37.85
N TYR A 528 31.24 -9.44 -39.14
CA TYR A 528 31.08 -10.81 -39.60
C TYR A 528 32.14 -11.17 -40.64
N LYS A 529 32.83 -12.30 -40.44
CA LYS A 529 33.59 -12.94 -41.51
C LYS A 529 32.65 -13.76 -42.41
N ASN A 530 32.90 -13.71 -43.72
CA ASN A 530 32.46 -14.70 -44.71
C ASN A 530 30.94 -14.86 -44.97
N GLY A 531 30.15 -13.78 -44.85
CA GLY A 531 28.95 -13.59 -45.69
C GLY A 531 27.77 -14.56 -45.55
N LYS A 532 27.69 -15.37 -44.48
CA LYS A 532 26.50 -16.18 -44.18
C LYS A 532 25.61 -15.48 -43.15
N LYS A 533 24.27 -15.52 -43.35
CA LYS A 533 23.30 -15.07 -42.35
C LYS A 533 23.22 -16.10 -41.20
N GLY A 534 23.80 -15.78 -40.06
CA GLY A 534 23.58 -16.52 -38.81
C GLY A 534 24.73 -16.43 -37.80
N GLY A 535 24.48 -15.76 -36.68
CA GLY A 535 25.14 -16.00 -35.41
C GLY A 535 26.55 -15.45 -35.20
N ASN A 536 26.64 -14.26 -34.59
CA ASN A 536 27.56 -14.08 -33.46
C ASN A 536 26.73 -14.43 -32.22
N PHE A 537 26.83 -15.68 -31.77
CA PHE A 537 25.95 -16.23 -30.75
C PHE A 537 26.17 -15.56 -29.39
N ILE A 538 25.12 -15.59 -28.56
CA ILE A 538 25.21 -15.41 -27.10
C ILE A 538 26.35 -16.24 -26.49
N SER A 539 26.78 -17.34 -27.11
CA SER A 539 27.92 -18.16 -26.67
C SER A 539 29.31 -17.53 -26.82
N GLU A 540 29.51 -16.45 -27.58
CA GLU A 540 30.79 -15.72 -27.58
C GLU A 540 30.82 -14.64 -26.51
N VAL A 541 29.71 -13.89 -26.37
CA VAL A 541 29.48 -12.99 -25.23
C VAL A 541 29.58 -13.77 -23.91
N ALA A 542 28.90 -14.92 -23.80
CA ALA A 542 28.99 -15.84 -22.66
C ALA A 542 30.29 -16.68 -22.58
N LYS A 543 31.24 -16.51 -23.51
CA LYS A 543 32.61 -17.03 -23.38
C LYS A 543 33.54 -15.99 -22.75
N GLU A 544 33.36 -14.71 -23.06
CA GLU A 544 34.14 -13.63 -22.44
C GLU A 544 33.60 -13.20 -21.07
N MET A 545 32.30 -13.39 -20.80
CA MET A 545 31.67 -13.12 -19.48
C MET A 545 32.07 -14.07 -18.33
N GLY A 546 33.05 -14.96 -18.52
CA GLY A 546 33.47 -15.91 -17.49
C GLY A 546 32.54 -17.14 -17.33
N PRO A 547 32.86 -18.05 -16.41
CA PRO A 547 32.28 -19.40 -16.41
C PRO A 547 30.84 -19.46 -15.88
N LYS A 548 29.87 -19.57 -16.80
CA LYS A 548 28.59 -20.32 -16.81
C LYS A 548 27.65 -20.39 -15.57
N ASN A 549 28.01 -19.88 -14.41
CA ASN A 549 27.41 -20.26 -13.12
C ASN A 549 26.51 -19.17 -12.51
N VAL A 550 26.36 -18.02 -13.18
CA VAL A 550 25.92 -16.76 -12.55
C VAL A 550 24.39 -16.61 -12.41
N PHE A 551 23.59 -17.34 -13.20
CA PHE A 551 22.12 -17.40 -13.04
C PHE A 551 21.64 -18.61 -12.22
N GLN A 552 22.53 -19.22 -11.41
CA GLN A 552 22.27 -20.24 -10.38
C GLN A 552 21.39 -21.46 -10.77
N ASN A 553 21.30 -21.80 -12.06
CA ASN A 553 20.40 -22.83 -12.62
C ASN A 553 18.89 -22.51 -12.52
N GLU A 554 18.51 -21.25 -12.26
CA GLU A 554 17.11 -20.85 -12.21
C GLU A 554 16.40 -21.08 -13.56
N GLN A 555 15.24 -21.72 -13.52
CA GLN A 555 14.42 -21.90 -14.72
C GLN A 555 13.96 -20.53 -15.21
N LYS A 556 13.95 -20.28 -16.52
CA LYS A 556 13.51 -18.98 -17.07
C LYS A 556 12.01 -18.73 -16.83
N SER A 557 11.24 -19.80 -16.82
CA SER A 557 9.79 -19.82 -16.63
C SER A 557 9.40 -20.90 -15.62
N ILE A 558 8.29 -20.66 -14.92
CA ILE A 558 7.60 -21.62 -14.06
C ILE A 558 6.18 -21.84 -14.61
N LYS A 559 5.53 -22.95 -14.25
CA LYS A 559 4.15 -23.22 -14.66
C LYS A 559 3.19 -23.05 -13.50
N THR A 560 2.32 -22.06 -13.62
CA THR A 560 1.24 -21.78 -12.67
C THR A 560 -0.07 -22.21 -13.32
N GLY A 561 -0.55 -23.40 -12.93
CA GLY A 561 -1.68 -24.06 -13.59
C GLY A 561 -1.43 -24.36 -15.07
N LYS A 562 -2.13 -23.66 -15.96
CA LYS A 562 -1.98 -23.77 -17.43
C LYS A 562 -1.06 -22.70 -18.03
N ILE A 563 -0.68 -21.69 -17.26
CA ILE A 563 0.07 -20.52 -17.73
C ILE A 563 1.57 -20.80 -17.52
N GLU A 564 2.39 -20.42 -18.50
CA GLU A 564 3.85 -20.43 -18.38
C GLU A 564 4.32 -19.02 -18.04
N GLU A 565 4.60 -18.79 -16.77
CA GLU A 565 4.96 -17.50 -16.21
C GLU A 565 6.48 -17.32 -16.20
N SER A 566 6.97 -16.10 -16.15
CA SER A 566 8.40 -15.86 -15.92
C SER A 566 8.74 -16.24 -14.47
N ASN A 567 9.86 -16.94 -14.25
CA ASN A 567 10.34 -17.23 -12.89
C ASN A 567 10.81 -15.93 -12.20
N PRO A 568 10.27 -15.56 -11.02
CA PRO A 568 10.71 -14.38 -10.28
C PRO A 568 12.19 -14.43 -9.87
N ALA A 569 12.73 -15.58 -9.45
CA ALA A 569 14.15 -15.73 -9.12
C ALA A 569 15.06 -15.49 -10.33
N TYR A 570 14.65 -15.94 -11.52
CA TYR A 570 15.32 -15.60 -12.78
C TYR A 570 15.24 -14.09 -13.09
N ARG A 571 14.09 -13.43 -12.86
CA ARG A 571 13.97 -11.97 -13.03
C ARG A 571 14.93 -11.22 -12.10
N LYS A 572 15.00 -11.62 -10.82
CA LYS A 572 15.91 -11.06 -9.83
C LYS A 572 17.38 -11.24 -10.24
N ALA A 573 17.79 -12.44 -10.64
CA ALA A 573 19.15 -12.71 -11.09
C ALA A 573 19.54 -11.92 -12.36
N VAL A 574 18.60 -11.71 -13.29
CA VAL A 574 18.81 -10.84 -14.46
C VAL A 574 18.87 -9.36 -14.07
N TYR A 575 18.02 -8.91 -13.14
CA TYR A 575 18.02 -7.52 -12.66
C TYR A 575 19.32 -7.16 -11.92
N GLU A 576 19.79 -8.00 -11.00
CA GLU A 576 21.08 -7.82 -10.30
C GLU A 576 22.27 -7.80 -11.28
N TYR A 577 22.22 -8.62 -12.32
CA TYR A 577 23.20 -8.56 -13.41
C TYR A 577 23.16 -7.20 -14.15
N LEU A 578 21.97 -6.68 -14.47
CA LEU A 578 21.84 -5.37 -15.13
C LEU A 578 22.28 -4.21 -14.22
N LYS A 579 21.90 -4.24 -12.92
CA LYS A 579 22.24 -3.25 -11.89
C LYS A 579 23.75 -3.16 -11.62
N SER A 580 24.48 -4.26 -11.79
CA SER A 580 25.95 -4.31 -11.65
C SER A 580 26.74 -3.90 -12.90
N HIS A 581 26.07 -3.59 -14.02
CA HIS A 581 26.70 -3.24 -15.29
C HIS A 581 26.19 -1.87 -15.83
N PRO A 582 26.82 -0.76 -15.40
CA PRO A 582 26.32 0.59 -15.67
C PRO A 582 26.11 0.91 -17.16
N GLY A 583 25.01 1.62 -17.46
CA GLY A 583 24.62 2.02 -18.82
C GLY A 583 23.49 1.19 -19.45
N MET A 584 23.00 0.14 -18.78
CA MET A 584 21.87 -0.68 -19.22
C MET A 584 20.53 -0.33 -18.56
N GLU A 585 20.51 0.58 -17.58
CA GLU A 585 19.36 0.83 -16.71
C GLU A 585 18.13 1.34 -17.48
N GLY A 586 18.33 2.15 -18.53
CA GLY A 586 17.27 2.74 -19.36
C GLY A 586 16.71 1.86 -20.47
N GLN A 587 17.06 0.57 -20.52
CA GLN A 587 16.62 -0.37 -21.57
C GLN A 587 15.58 -1.39 -21.08
N VAL A 588 15.19 -1.31 -19.80
CA VAL A 588 14.02 -2.03 -19.28
C VAL A 588 12.76 -1.39 -19.90
N VAL A 589 11.94 -2.20 -20.58
CA VAL A 589 10.70 -1.72 -21.19
C VAL A 589 9.66 -1.50 -20.09
N ILE A 590 9.66 -0.29 -19.56
CA ILE A 590 8.57 0.29 -18.77
C ILE A 590 7.57 0.84 -19.79
N MET A 591 6.37 0.26 -19.86
CA MET A 591 5.27 0.85 -20.63
C MET A 591 4.44 1.77 -19.73
N PRO A 592 3.94 2.90 -20.24
CA PRO A 592 3.11 3.80 -19.46
C PRO A 592 1.71 3.19 -19.22
N PRO A 593 1.10 3.42 -18.05
CA PRO A 593 -0.31 3.15 -17.83
C PRO A 593 -1.16 4.25 -18.49
N ASP A 594 -1.50 4.06 -19.76
CA ASP A 594 -2.49 4.89 -20.43
C ASP A 594 -3.91 4.58 -19.91
N THR A 595 -4.61 5.65 -19.52
CA THR A 595 -6.06 5.72 -19.23
C THR A 595 -6.59 4.89 -18.04
N PHE A 596 -6.71 5.57 -16.90
CA PHE A 596 -7.94 5.42 -16.10
C PHE A 596 -9.10 6.07 -16.87
N PHE A 597 -10.16 5.31 -17.12
CA PHE A 597 -11.43 5.74 -17.73
C PHE A 597 -11.39 6.26 -19.19
N GLU A 598 -11.32 5.36 -20.17
CA GLU A 598 -12.18 5.51 -21.36
C GLU A 598 -13.26 4.41 -21.36
N THR A 599 -14.53 4.83 -21.22
CA THR A 599 -15.66 3.96 -21.54
C THR A 599 -15.79 3.90 -23.06
N SER A 600 -15.30 2.82 -23.67
CA SER A 600 -15.45 2.58 -25.10
C SER A 600 -16.92 2.35 -25.45
N LYS A 601 -17.62 3.44 -25.78
CA LYS A 601 -18.90 3.39 -26.48
C LYS A 601 -18.69 2.77 -27.88
N LYS A 602 -18.88 1.44 -28.00
CA LYS A 602 -19.80 0.82 -28.96
C LYS A 602 -19.81 -0.70 -28.89
#